data_AF-A0A318SDN0-F1
#
_entry.id   AF-A0A318SDN0-F1
#
_cell.length_a   1.000
_cell.length_b   1.000
_cell.length_c   1.000
_cell.angle_alpha   90.00
_cell.angle_beta   90.00
_cell.angle_gamma   90.00
#
_symmetry.space_group_name_H-M   'P 1'
#
loop_
_entity.id
_entity.type
_entity.pdbx_description
1 polymer ?
#
loop_
_entity_poly.entity_id
_entity_poly.type
_entity_poly.pdbx_seq_one_letter_code
_entity_poly.pdbx_strand_id
1 'polypeptide(L)'
;MNTTFEGVHESAFPAAVGADQLAWSHLLDFIFADAYRQGVSRLRLRGLPTFLEPDVQLRAQLSGRGAGREALVLGASHEAPSQGVCRVYTITGGVLASPSLRWRPMLSNWRRLEVRSVLTWRALAWGIPIRMAYLASRPDLADRAHFAMRRDFAYAGLTPARYTLTVWEPA
;
A
#
# COMPACT_ATOMS: atom_id res chain seq x y z
N MET A 1 11.74 -8.03 12.44
CA MET A 1 11.53 -8.74 11.17
C MET A 1 12.66 -8.31 10.26
N ASN A 2 13.37 -9.23 9.60
CA ASN A 2 14.47 -8.85 8.72
C ASN A 2 13.91 -8.44 7.36
N THR A 3 14.34 -7.29 6.86
CA THR A 3 13.78 -6.71 5.65
C THR A 3 14.86 -6.47 4.62
N THR A 4 14.66 -6.99 3.40
CA THR A 4 15.56 -6.76 2.26
C THR A 4 14.82 -5.92 1.24
N PHE A 5 15.38 -4.77 0.88
CA PHE A 5 14.76 -3.81 -0.03
C PHE A 5 15.50 -3.80 -1.38
N GLU A 6 14.80 -4.17 -2.43
CA GLU A 6 15.23 -4.12 -3.83
C GLU A 6 14.34 -3.08 -4.54
N GLY A 7 14.79 -1.82 -4.50
CA GLY A 7 14.06 -0.69 -5.06
C GLY A 7 14.13 -0.60 -6.59
N VAL A 8 13.26 0.23 -7.19
CA VAL A 8 13.32 0.61 -8.61
C VAL A 8 13.56 2.12 -8.70
N HIS A 9 14.36 2.53 -9.69
CA HIS A 9 14.59 3.95 -9.99
C HIS A 9 13.27 4.68 -10.30
N GLU A 10 13.12 5.86 -9.70
CA GLU A 10 11.88 6.61 -9.39
C GLU A 10 10.94 6.94 -10.57
N SER A 11 11.30 6.69 -11.82
CA SER A 11 10.59 7.24 -12.99
C SER A 11 9.15 6.73 -13.18
N ALA A 12 8.74 5.66 -12.50
CA ALA A 12 7.40 5.08 -12.63
C ALA A 12 6.38 5.55 -11.58
N PHE A 13 6.82 6.14 -10.47
CA PHE A 13 5.96 6.50 -9.33
C PHE A 13 6.00 8.02 -9.07
N PRO A 14 4.84 8.66 -8.81
CA PRO A 14 4.81 10.07 -8.45
C PRO A 14 5.50 10.30 -7.09
N ALA A 15 6.08 11.48 -6.91
CA ALA A 15 6.63 11.89 -5.61
C ALA A 15 5.56 11.74 -4.51
N ALA A 16 5.91 11.07 -3.41
CA ALA A 16 4.99 10.83 -2.30
C ALA A 16 4.85 12.08 -1.43
N VAL A 17 4.05 13.04 -1.89
CA VAL A 17 3.70 14.25 -1.14
C VAL A 17 2.22 14.21 -0.78
N GLY A 18 1.89 14.55 0.46
CA GLY A 18 0.51 14.69 0.93
C GLY A 18 -0.26 13.36 0.92
N ALA A 19 -1.33 13.28 0.14
CA ALA A 19 -2.24 12.12 0.14
C ALA A 19 -1.57 10.81 -0.33
N ASP A 20 -0.59 10.90 -1.23
CA ASP A 20 0.18 9.74 -1.68
C ASP A 20 1.09 9.20 -0.57
N GLN A 21 1.73 10.07 0.21
CA GLN A 21 2.53 9.68 1.37
C GLN A 21 1.67 8.94 2.41
N LEU A 22 0.48 9.49 2.72
CA LEU A 22 -0.46 8.84 3.62
C LEU A 22 -0.91 7.48 3.09
N ALA A 23 -1.12 7.36 1.77
CA ALA A 23 -1.51 6.10 1.15
C ALA A 23 -0.43 5.04 1.31
N TRP A 24 0.83 5.40 1.04
CA TRP A 24 1.97 4.51 1.23
C TRP A 24 2.16 4.11 2.70
N SER A 25 2.07 5.06 3.63
CA SER A 25 2.13 4.75 5.06
C SER A 25 1.06 3.74 5.45
N HIS A 26 -0.19 3.95 5.02
CA HIS A 26 -1.30 3.04 5.31
C HIS A 26 -1.09 1.64 4.71
N LEU A 27 -0.56 1.55 3.49
CA LEU A 27 -0.25 0.29 2.83
C LEU A 27 0.85 -0.48 3.58
N LEU A 28 1.93 0.21 3.96
CA LEU A 28 3.02 -0.39 4.72
C LEU A 28 2.53 -0.85 6.11
N ASP A 29 1.77 -0.03 6.82
CA ASP A 29 1.22 -0.40 8.14
C ASP A 29 0.39 -1.68 8.04
N PHE A 30 -0.43 -1.80 7.00
CA PHE A 30 -1.21 -3.02 6.77
C PHE A 30 -0.32 -4.23 6.47
N ILE A 31 0.65 -4.11 5.55
CA ILE A 31 1.55 -5.20 5.17
C ILE A 31 2.34 -5.71 6.39
N PHE A 32 2.91 -4.79 7.17
CA PHE A 32 3.70 -5.14 8.35
C PHE A 32 2.83 -5.76 9.45
N ALA A 33 1.65 -5.20 9.72
CA ALA A 33 0.72 -5.77 10.69
C ALA A 33 0.24 -7.17 10.26
N ASP A 34 -0.05 -7.37 8.98
CA ASP A 34 -0.45 -8.66 8.44
C ASP A 34 0.70 -9.69 8.49
N ALA A 35 1.89 -9.32 8.02
CA ALA A 35 3.10 -10.15 8.09
C ALA A 35 3.42 -10.57 9.53
N TYR A 36 3.30 -9.64 10.48
CA TYR A 36 3.49 -9.92 11.90
C TYR A 36 2.46 -10.95 12.42
N ARG A 37 1.17 -10.78 12.11
CA ARG A 37 0.11 -11.74 12.50
C ARG A 37 0.33 -13.13 11.93
N GLN A 38 0.94 -13.24 10.74
CA GLN A 38 1.24 -14.52 10.09
C GLN A 38 2.55 -15.17 10.55
N GLY A 39 3.28 -14.52 11.47
CA GLY A 39 4.58 -15.01 11.96
C GLY A 39 5.71 -14.90 10.94
N VAL A 40 5.61 -13.97 9.99
CA VAL A 40 6.67 -13.72 9.00
C VAL A 40 7.92 -13.18 9.69
N SER A 41 9.05 -13.83 9.44
CA SER A 41 10.36 -13.45 9.97
C SER A 41 11.16 -12.57 9.01
N ARG A 42 10.95 -12.74 7.70
CA ARG A 42 11.65 -12.03 6.64
C ARG A 42 10.67 -11.46 5.61
N LEU A 43 10.79 -10.17 5.34
CA LEU A 43 10.02 -9.48 4.31
C LEU A 43 10.98 -9.03 3.20
N ARG A 44 10.83 -9.57 2.00
CA ARG A 44 11.55 -9.06 0.81
C ARG A 44 10.65 -8.06 0.11
N LEU A 45 11.14 -6.87 -0.19
CA LEU A 45 10.40 -5.86 -0.95
C LEU A 45 11.11 -5.67 -2.27
N ARG A 46 10.36 -5.76 -3.37
CA ARG A 46 10.86 -5.63 -4.74
C ARG A 46 10.01 -4.67 -5.52
N GLY A 47 10.62 -3.86 -6.38
CA GLY A 47 9.83 -3.01 -7.28
C GLY A 47 9.17 -1.81 -6.60
N LEU A 48 9.61 -1.44 -5.40
CA LEU A 48 9.09 -0.29 -4.67
C LEU A 48 9.94 0.96 -4.90
N PRO A 49 9.34 2.16 -4.81
CA PRO A 49 10.08 3.41 -4.86
C PRO A 49 11.12 3.54 -3.74
N THR A 50 12.32 4.00 -4.08
CA THR A 50 13.44 4.19 -3.16
C THR A 50 13.13 5.13 -1.99
N PHE A 51 12.28 6.14 -2.19
CA PHE A 51 11.89 7.05 -1.11
C PHE A 51 11.16 6.35 0.06
N LEU A 52 10.64 5.14 -0.13
CA LEU A 52 9.99 4.35 0.93
C LEU A 52 10.98 3.61 1.82
N GLU A 53 12.26 3.54 1.44
CA GLU A 53 13.26 2.77 2.18
C GLU A 53 13.34 3.17 3.66
N PRO A 54 13.38 4.46 4.05
CA PRO A 54 13.41 4.85 5.47
C PRO A 54 12.17 4.38 6.24
N ASP A 55 11.00 4.50 5.63
CA ASP A 55 9.71 4.11 6.21
C ASP A 55 9.58 2.59 6.39
N VAL A 56 10.16 1.83 5.45
CA VAL A 56 10.24 0.36 5.49
C VAL A 56 11.23 -0.08 6.57
N GLN A 57 12.41 0.53 6.64
CA GLN A 57 13.42 0.23 7.65
C GLN A 57 12.90 0.49 9.08
N LEU A 58 12.23 1.62 9.30
CA LEU A 58 11.62 1.95 10.59
C LEU A 58 10.61 0.87 11.02
N ARG A 59 9.68 0.48 10.15
CA ARG A 59 8.68 -0.55 10.46
C ARG A 59 9.30 -1.93 10.67
N ALA A 60 10.37 -2.25 9.95
CA ALA A 60 11.12 -3.50 10.14
C ALA A 60 11.78 -3.58 11.53
N GLN A 61 12.29 -2.46 12.03
CA GLN A 61 12.85 -2.35 13.38
C GLN A 61 11.76 -2.49 14.45
N LEU A 62 10.59 -1.87 14.23
CA LEU A 62 9.46 -1.91 15.16
C LEU A 62 8.74 -3.27 15.17
N SER A 63 8.74 -3.97 14.05
CA SER A 63 8.17 -5.32 13.95
C SER A 63 9.17 -6.30 14.53
N GLY A 64 8.84 -6.94 15.65
CA GLY A 64 9.73 -7.86 16.39
C GLY A 64 10.34 -9.01 15.54
N ARG A 65 11.22 -9.82 16.13
CA ARG A 65 11.81 -10.98 15.45
C ARG A 65 10.77 -12.11 15.32
N GLY A 66 10.30 -12.38 14.10
CA GLY A 66 9.45 -13.52 13.78
C GLY A 66 10.26 -14.81 13.56
N ALA A 67 9.58 -15.96 13.49
CA ALA A 67 10.19 -17.27 13.30
C ALA A 67 10.03 -17.78 11.85
N GLY A 68 11.16 -17.92 11.14
CA GLY A 68 11.37 -18.80 9.98
C GLY A 68 10.63 -18.54 8.66
N ARG A 69 9.50 -17.81 8.63
CA ARG A 69 8.69 -17.62 7.41
C ARG A 69 9.11 -16.40 6.61
N GLU A 70 9.01 -16.49 5.29
CA GLU A 70 9.35 -15.41 4.35
C GLU A 70 8.12 -14.94 3.57
N ALA A 71 7.93 -13.62 3.48
CA ALA A 71 6.92 -13.00 2.63
C ALA A 71 7.57 -12.03 1.63
N LEU A 72 6.90 -11.85 0.50
CA LEU A 72 7.37 -11.01 -0.60
C LEU A 72 6.38 -9.88 -0.86
N VAL A 73 6.88 -8.65 -0.96
CA VAL A 73 6.13 -7.47 -1.42
C VAL A 73 6.61 -7.13 -2.82
N LEU A 74 5.70 -7.18 -3.78
CA LEU A 74 5.92 -6.80 -5.17
C LEU A 74 5.24 -5.45 -5.43
N GLY A 75 6.06 -4.43 -5.69
CA GLY A 75 5.65 -3.24 -6.42
C GLY A 75 5.64 -3.52 -7.92
N ALA A 76 5.98 -2.55 -8.76
CA ALA A 76 6.00 -2.67 -10.23
C ALA A 76 7.10 -3.63 -10.79
N SER A 77 7.25 -4.81 -10.19
CA SER A 77 8.20 -5.86 -10.54
C SER A 77 7.48 -7.04 -11.18
N HIS A 78 8.00 -7.51 -12.31
CA HIS A 78 7.44 -8.62 -13.09
C HIS A 78 7.93 -10.01 -12.66
N GLU A 79 8.75 -10.10 -11.61
CA GLU A 79 9.36 -11.37 -11.21
C GLU A 79 8.39 -12.30 -10.48
N ALA A 80 8.51 -13.60 -10.77
CA ALA A 80 7.78 -14.63 -10.05
C ALA A 80 8.27 -14.75 -8.60
N PRO A 81 7.38 -15.06 -7.64
CA PRO A 81 7.77 -15.31 -6.26
C PRO A 81 8.71 -16.51 -6.16
N SER A 82 9.76 -16.39 -5.35
CA SER A 82 10.71 -17.46 -5.10
C SER A 82 10.07 -18.65 -4.36
N GLN A 83 10.64 -19.85 -4.50
CA GLN A 83 10.22 -21.01 -3.72
C GLN A 83 10.38 -20.74 -2.21
N GLY A 84 9.39 -21.12 -1.41
CA GLY A 84 9.39 -20.97 0.05
C GLY A 84 8.74 -19.69 0.59
N VAL A 85 8.25 -18.79 -0.28
CA VAL A 85 7.45 -17.62 0.13
C VAL A 85 6.06 -18.08 0.58
N CYS A 86 5.67 -17.72 1.81
CA CYS A 86 4.35 -18.12 2.34
C CYS A 86 3.25 -17.10 2.05
N ARG A 87 3.61 -15.87 1.67
CA ARG A 87 2.65 -14.79 1.40
C ARG A 87 3.24 -13.78 0.42
N VAL A 88 2.42 -13.33 -0.53
CA VAL A 88 2.80 -12.31 -1.51
C VAL A 88 1.84 -11.13 -1.39
N TYR A 89 2.40 -9.93 -1.30
CA TYR A 89 1.68 -8.66 -1.30
C TYR A 89 1.98 -7.95 -2.61
N THR A 90 0.96 -7.62 -3.40
CA THR A 90 1.16 -6.93 -4.68
C THR A 90 0.53 -5.55 -4.60
N ILE A 91 1.32 -4.51 -4.81
CA ILE A 91 0.86 -3.11 -4.83
C ILE A 91 0.84 -2.64 -6.28
N THR A 92 -0.34 -2.30 -6.78
CA THR A 92 -0.56 -1.88 -8.16
C THR A 92 -1.28 -0.54 -8.22
N GLY A 93 -1.10 0.16 -9.33
CA GLY A 93 -1.86 1.36 -9.67
C GLY A 93 -3.31 1.01 -9.98
N GLY A 94 -4.24 1.69 -9.30
CA GLY A 94 -5.66 1.59 -9.60
C GLY A 94 -6.07 2.46 -10.79
N VAL A 95 -7.39 2.57 -11.01
CA VAL A 95 -7.97 3.34 -12.13
C VAL A 95 -7.56 4.83 -12.10
N LEU A 96 -7.21 5.36 -10.94
CA LEU A 96 -6.78 6.75 -10.79
C LEU A 96 -5.26 6.95 -10.91
N ALA A 97 -4.47 5.86 -10.97
CA ALA A 97 -3.02 5.95 -11.13
C ALA A 97 -2.59 6.01 -12.59
N SER A 98 -1.33 6.40 -12.79
CA SER A 98 -0.65 6.36 -14.08
C SER A 98 -0.72 4.95 -14.71
N PRO A 99 -0.90 4.83 -16.04
CA PRO A 99 -0.91 3.54 -16.74
C PRO A 99 0.33 2.69 -16.47
N SER A 100 1.49 3.32 -16.27
CA SER A 100 2.76 2.65 -15.93
C SER A 100 2.69 1.83 -14.64
N LEU A 101 1.75 2.14 -13.75
CA LEU A 101 1.54 1.44 -12.48
C LEU A 101 0.45 0.37 -12.57
N ARG A 102 -0.32 0.32 -13.66
CA ARG A 102 -1.47 -0.59 -13.85
C ARG A 102 -1.05 -1.96 -14.35
N TRP A 103 0.06 -2.48 -13.84
CA TRP A 103 0.47 -3.84 -14.12
C TRP A 103 -0.29 -4.82 -13.22
N ARG A 104 -0.43 -6.07 -13.68
CA ARG A 104 -1.00 -7.18 -12.90
C ARG A 104 -0.03 -8.36 -12.83
N PRO A 105 0.33 -8.83 -11.63
CA PRO A 105 1.10 -10.05 -11.47
C PRO A 105 0.33 -11.27 -11.97
N MET A 106 1.04 -12.14 -12.68
CA MET A 106 0.53 -13.42 -13.14
C MET A 106 0.93 -14.50 -12.13
N LEU A 107 0.08 -14.74 -11.13
CA LEU A 107 0.31 -15.71 -10.05
C LEU A 107 -0.67 -16.88 -10.20
N SER A 108 -0.39 -17.79 -11.15
CA SER A 108 -1.32 -18.88 -11.50
C SER A 108 -1.54 -19.92 -10.39
N ASN A 109 -0.55 -20.13 -9.51
CA ASN A 109 -0.62 -21.11 -8.41
C ASN A 109 -0.87 -20.45 -7.04
N TRP A 110 -1.47 -19.26 -7.04
CA TRP A 110 -1.70 -18.50 -5.82
C TRP A 110 -3.18 -18.16 -5.69
N ARG A 111 -3.70 -18.34 -4.48
CA ARG A 111 -5.05 -17.94 -4.12
C ARG A 111 -5.06 -16.49 -3.66
N ARG A 112 -5.98 -15.71 -4.21
CA ARG A 112 -6.24 -14.34 -3.77
C ARG A 112 -7.04 -14.36 -2.47
N LEU A 113 -6.51 -13.72 -1.43
CA LEU A 113 -7.15 -13.62 -0.12
C LEU A 113 -7.93 -12.33 0.07
N GLU A 114 -7.25 -11.19 -0.08
CA GLU A 114 -7.81 -9.87 0.21
C GLU A 114 -7.40 -8.88 -0.89
N VAL A 115 -8.30 -7.96 -1.20
CA VAL A 115 -8.03 -6.80 -2.04
C VAL A 115 -8.43 -5.55 -1.28
N ARG A 116 -7.54 -4.56 -1.26
CA ARG A 116 -7.77 -3.28 -0.61
C ARG A 116 -7.39 -2.14 -1.53
N SER A 117 -8.32 -1.23 -1.76
CA SER A 117 -8.10 -0.01 -2.53
C SER A 117 -7.84 1.16 -1.59
N VAL A 118 -6.80 1.95 -1.85
CA VAL A 118 -6.35 3.07 -1.01
C VAL A 118 -6.26 4.34 -1.85
N LEU A 119 -6.59 5.47 -1.22
CA LEU A 119 -6.77 6.77 -1.85
C LEU A 119 -7.87 6.68 -2.92
N THR A 120 -9.09 6.44 -2.45
CA THR A 120 -10.28 6.27 -3.29
C THR A 120 -10.73 7.59 -3.91
N TRP A 121 -11.49 7.52 -5.00
CA TRP A 121 -12.12 8.69 -5.60
C TRP A 121 -13.03 9.44 -4.60
N ARG A 122 -13.70 8.71 -3.70
CA ARG A 122 -14.57 9.29 -2.65
C ARG A 122 -13.76 10.14 -1.69
N ALA A 123 -12.61 9.65 -1.25
CA ALA A 123 -11.69 10.42 -0.41
C ALA A 123 -11.18 11.68 -1.13
N LEU A 124 -10.88 11.60 -2.42
CA LEU A 124 -10.48 12.77 -3.20
C LEU A 124 -11.60 13.81 -3.31
N ALA A 125 -12.86 13.37 -3.46
CA ALA A 125 -14.02 14.25 -3.55
C ALA A 125 -14.20 15.11 -2.29
N TRP A 126 -13.83 14.60 -1.11
CA TRP A 126 -13.84 15.37 0.13
C TRP A 126 -12.88 16.57 0.15
N GLY A 127 -11.91 16.64 -0.78
CA GLY A 127 -11.07 17.83 -0.95
C GLY A 127 -11.85 19.10 -1.33
N ILE A 128 -13.05 18.97 -1.90
CA ILE A 128 -13.93 20.10 -2.20
C ILE A 128 -14.55 20.68 -0.92
N PRO A 129 -15.33 19.93 -0.12
CA PRO A 129 -15.94 20.46 1.10
C PRO A 129 -14.89 20.93 2.12
N ILE A 130 -13.70 20.30 2.18
CA ILE A 130 -12.59 20.78 3.02
C ILE A 130 -12.18 22.20 2.60
N ARG A 131 -11.92 22.43 1.30
CA ARG A 131 -11.54 23.76 0.78
C ARG A 131 -12.65 24.79 1.02
N MET A 132 -13.90 24.42 0.78
CA MET A 132 -15.04 25.32 1.02
C MET A 132 -15.19 25.68 2.50
N ALA A 133 -14.95 24.74 3.41
CA ALA A 133 -14.99 24.99 4.85
C ALA A 133 -13.90 25.98 5.29
N TYR A 134 -12.68 25.83 4.77
CA TYR A 134 -11.61 26.81 5.02
C TYR A 134 -11.92 28.19 4.45
N LEU A 135 -12.42 28.26 3.21
CA LEU A 135 -12.82 29.53 2.60
C LEU A 135 -13.95 30.23 3.38
N ALA A 136 -14.87 29.46 3.95
CA ALA A 136 -15.93 29.97 4.81
C ALA A 136 -15.49 30.26 6.25
N SER A 137 -14.21 30.06 6.60
CA SER A 137 -13.69 30.16 7.98
C SER A 137 -14.45 29.28 8.98
N ARG A 138 -14.82 28.07 8.57
CA ARG A 138 -15.57 27.06 9.34
C ARG A 138 -14.71 25.83 9.64
N PRO A 139 -13.78 25.89 10.61
CA PRO A 139 -12.88 24.77 10.93
C PRO A 139 -13.65 23.54 11.42
N ASP A 140 -14.80 23.73 12.08
CA ASP A 140 -15.70 22.65 12.51
C ASP A 140 -16.19 21.78 11.34
N LEU A 141 -16.47 22.40 10.20
CA LEU A 141 -16.89 21.70 8.99
C LEU A 141 -15.71 21.03 8.29
N ALA A 142 -14.53 21.67 8.32
CA ALA A 142 -13.30 21.10 7.79
C ALA A 142 -12.94 19.81 8.54
N ASP A 143 -13.01 19.80 9.86
CA ASP A 143 -12.73 18.63 10.70
C ASP A 143 -13.68 17.46 10.41
N ARG A 144 -14.99 17.74 10.30
CA ARG A 144 -15.97 16.71 9.91
C ARG A 144 -15.70 16.16 8.52
N ALA A 145 -15.37 17.02 7.56
CA ALA A 145 -15.03 16.61 6.21
C ALA A 145 -13.73 15.79 6.17
N HIS A 146 -12.72 16.16 6.97
CA HIS A 146 -11.50 15.36 7.14
C HIS A 146 -11.78 13.99 7.78
N PHE A 147 -12.67 13.93 8.78
CA PHE A 147 -13.08 12.66 9.38
C PHE A 147 -13.79 11.76 8.37
N ALA A 148 -14.73 12.30 7.59
CA ALA A 148 -15.40 11.56 6.53
C ALA A 148 -14.42 11.11 5.43
N MET A 149 -13.50 11.97 5.02
CA MET A 149 -12.43 11.66 4.08
C MET A 149 -11.59 10.47 4.55
N ARG A 150 -11.18 10.44 5.83
CA ARG A 150 -10.40 9.33 6.41
C ARG A 150 -11.16 8.00 6.37
N ARG A 151 -12.48 8.02 6.57
CA ARG A 151 -13.33 6.82 6.46
C ARG A 151 -13.41 6.29 5.04
N ASP A 152 -13.50 7.19 4.06
CA ASP A 152 -13.54 6.83 2.64
C ASP A 152 -12.14 6.58 2.04
N PHE A 153 -11.06 6.81 2.80
CA PHE A 153 -9.69 6.78 2.32
C PHE A 153 -9.25 5.41 1.81
N ALA A 154 -9.64 4.35 2.52
CA ALA A 154 -9.35 2.97 2.18
C ALA A 154 -10.65 2.15 2.16
N TYR A 155 -10.71 1.19 1.25
CA TYR A 155 -11.87 0.33 1.07
C TYR A 155 -11.43 -1.13 0.93
N ALA A 156 -12.06 -2.02 1.69
CA ALA A 156 -11.88 -3.47 1.57
C ALA A 156 -12.72 -3.97 0.38
N GLY A 157 -12.06 -4.13 -0.77
CA GLY A 157 -12.68 -4.45 -2.04
C GLY A 157 -12.14 -3.60 -3.18
N LEU A 158 -12.67 -3.81 -4.37
CA LEU A 158 -12.31 -3.04 -5.57
C LEU A 158 -13.17 -1.78 -5.66
N THR A 159 -12.52 -0.62 -5.76
CA THR A 159 -13.17 0.67 -6.06
C THR A 159 -12.20 1.53 -6.86
N PRO A 160 -12.66 2.53 -7.65
CA PRO A 160 -11.76 3.47 -8.30
C PRO A 160 -10.88 4.17 -7.25
N ALA A 161 -9.59 3.88 -7.30
CA ALA A 161 -8.61 4.35 -6.34
C ALA A 161 -7.24 4.54 -7.02
N ARG A 162 -6.32 5.19 -6.32
CA ARG A 162 -4.97 5.39 -6.83
C ARG A 162 -4.10 4.17 -6.62
N TYR A 163 -4.22 3.47 -5.49
CA TYR A 163 -3.44 2.27 -5.22
C TYR A 163 -4.36 1.09 -4.85
N THR A 164 -3.95 -0.11 -5.25
CA THR A 164 -4.59 -1.35 -4.85
C THR A 164 -3.54 -2.29 -4.27
N LEU A 165 -3.79 -2.78 -3.07
CA LEU A 165 -3.05 -3.88 -2.48
C LEU A 165 -3.85 -5.17 -2.67
N THR A 166 -3.19 -6.21 -3.14
CA THR A 166 -3.74 -7.56 -3.16
C THR A 166 -2.85 -8.50 -2.37
N VAL A 167 -3.45 -9.32 -1.53
CA VAL A 167 -2.77 -10.34 -0.71
C VAL A 167 -3.02 -11.70 -1.33
N TRP A 168 -1.96 -12.48 -1.44
CA TRP A 168 -1.96 -13.81 -2.04
C TRP A 168 -1.31 -14.83 -1.10
N GLU A 169 -1.80 -16.06 -1.14
CA GLU A 169 -1.22 -17.23 -0.49
C GLU A 169 -1.02 -18.36 -1.51
N PRO A 170 -0.10 -19.31 -1.27
CA PRO A 170 0.01 -20.51 -2.09
C PRO A 170 -1.34 -21.26 -2.12
N ALA A 171 -1.77 -21.69 -3.31
CA ALA A 171 -3.01 -22.44 -3.50
C ALA A 171 -2.91 -23.89 -3.00
#